data_AF-A0A7C0UNF6-F1
#
_entry.id   AF-A0A7C0UNF6-F1
#
_cell.length_a   1.000
_cell.length_b   1.000
_cell.length_c   1.000
_cell.angle_alpha   90.00
_cell.angle_beta   90.00
_cell.angle_gamma   90.00
#
_symmetry.space_group_name_H-M   'P 1'
#
loop_
_entity.id
_entity.type
_entity.pdbx_description
1 polymer ?
#
loop_
_entity_poly.entity_id
_entity_poly.type
_entity_poly.pdbx_seq_one_letter_code
_entity_poly.pdbx_strand_id
1 'polypeptide(L)' 'KVSTDDDQEAVAGVVKDYDFLAVPVVDKESRLVGIVTVDDIIDVMEEEATEDILKSSGVAVAEKGYFESSL' A
#
# COMPACT_ATOMS: atom_id res chain seq x y z
N LYS A 1 -0.38 -3.74 -13.16
CA LYS A 1 0.45 -2.52 -13.08
C LYS A 1 -0.33 -1.49 -12.30
N VAL A 2 0.35 -0.68 -11.52
CA VAL A 2 -0.24 0.39 -10.70
C VAL A 2 0.51 1.70 -10.99
N SER A 3 -0.14 2.84 -10.74
CA SER A 3 0.45 4.16 -10.87
C SER A 3 1.17 4.57 -9.59
N THR A 4 2.10 5.52 -9.69
CA THR A 4 2.79 6.12 -8.53
C THR A 4 1.88 6.88 -7.56
N ASP A 5 0.67 7.20 -8.01
CA ASP A 5 -0.35 7.96 -7.28
C ASP A 5 -1.55 7.10 -6.85
N ASP A 6 -1.50 5.79 -7.10
CA ASP A 6 -2.50 4.85 -6.60
C ASP A 6 -2.35 4.70 -5.08
N ASP A 7 -3.49 4.63 -4.40
CA ASP A 7 -3.55 4.37 -2.96
C ASP A 7 -3.04 2.96 -2.63
N GLN A 8 -2.41 2.79 -1.47
CA GLN A 8 -1.83 1.51 -1.05
C GLN A 8 -2.91 0.42 -0.93
N GLU A 9 -4.13 0.77 -0.49
CA GLU A 9 -5.27 -0.14 -0.41
C GLU A 9 -5.66 -0.69 -1.80
N ALA A 10 -5.61 0.17 -2.83
CA ALA A 10 -5.90 -0.22 -4.20
C ALA A 10 -4.84 -1.17 -4.76
N VAL A 11 -3.55 -0.93 -4.45
CA VAL A 11 -2.46 -1.84 -4.84
C VAL A 11 -2.61 -3.20 -4.15
N ALA A 12 -2.98 -3.21 -2.87
CA ALA A 12 -3.23 -4.43 -2.10
C ALA A 12 -4.35 -5.29 -2.70
N GLY A 13 -5.44 -4.65 -3.15
CA GLY A 13 -6.52 -5.32 -3.87
C GLY A 13 -6.04 -6.03 -5.14
N VAL A 14 -5.20 -5.37 -5.95
CA VAL A 14 -4.64 -5.97 -7.18
C VAL A 14 -3.75 -7.17 -6.88
N VAL A 15 -2.92 -7.11 -5.84
CA VAL A 15 -2.06 -8.23 -5.45
C VAL A 15 -2.89 -9.44 -5.03
N LYS A 16 -3.92 -9.20 -4.20
CA LYS A 16 -4.81 -10.23 -3.69
C LYS A 16 -5.67 -10.88 -4.79
N ASP A 17 -6.21 -10.09 -5.71
CA ASP A 17 -7.14 -10.60 -6.73
C ASP A 17 -6.45 -11.49 -7.77
N TYR A 18 -5.14 -11.30 -7.98
CA TYR A 18 -4.38 -11.96 -9.04
C TYR A 18 -3.23 -12.84 -8.53
N ASP A 19 -3.11 -13.04 -7.21
CA ASP A 19 -2.04 -13.83 -6.55
C ASP A 19 -0.62 -13.44 -7.02
N PHE A 20 -0.37 -12.14 -7.19
CA PHE A 20 0.92 -11.65 -7.67
C PHE A 20 1.96 -11.59 -6.55
N LEU A 21 3.18 -12.08 -6.83
CA LEU A 21 4.32 -11.91 -5.92
C LEU A 21 4.89 -10.48 -5.93
N ALA A 22 4.67 -9.75 -7.02
CA ALA A 22 5.06 -8.35 -7.17
C ALA A 22 4.25 -7.66 -8.27
N VAL A 23 4.06 -6.35 -8.16
CA VAL A 23 3.34 -5.52 -9.14
C VAL A 23 4.23 -4.38 -9.63
N PRO A 24 4.33 -4.15 -10.96
CA PRO A 24 5.10 -3.03 -11.49
C PRO A 24 4.39 -1.69 -11.25
N VAL A 25 5.16 -0.72 -10.79
CA VAL A 25 4.74 0.68 -10.59
C VAL A 25 5.22 1.50 -11.79
N VAL A 26 4.31 2.27 -12.39
CA VAL A 26 4.61 3.16 -13.51
C VAL A 26 4.31 4.61 -13.18
N ASP A 27 5.05 5.53 -13.78
CA ASP A 27 4.74 6.95 -13.70
C ASP A 27 3.61 7.37 -14.68
N LYS A 28 3.27 8.65 -14.69
CA LYS A 28 2.24 9.24 -15.57
C LYS A 28 2.54 9.09 -17.06
N GLU A 29 3.80 8.89 -17.43
CA GLU A 29 4.24 8.65 -18.81
C GLU A 29 4.29 7.14 -19.13
N SER A 30 3.75 6.29 -18.24
CA SER A 30 3.78 4.81 -18.33
C SER A 30 5.19 4.22 -18.34
N ARG A 31 6.18 4.92 -17.78
CA ARG A 31 7.53 4.36 -17.62
C ARG A 31 7.57 3.54 -16.34
N LEU A 32 8.20 2.37 -16.39
CA LEU A 32 8.45 1.54 -15.21
C LEU A 32 9.43 2.26 -14.28
N VAL A 33 8.99 2.52 -13.05
CA VAL A 33 9.80 3.23 -12.04
C VAL A 33 10.13 2.36 -10.83
N GLY A 34 9.45 1.23 -10.66
CA GLY A 34 9.70 0.31 -9.56
C GLY A 34 8.77 -0.89 -9.56
N ILE A 35 8.84 -1.66 -8.47
CA ILE A 35 7.92 -2.76 -8.15
C ILE A 35 7.52 -2.63 -6.69
N VAL A 36 6.33 -3.12 -6.35
CA VAL A 36 5.90 -3.38 -4.97
C VAL A 36 5.78 -4.89 -4.81
N THR A 37 6.31 -5.45 -3.73
CA THR A 37 6.29 -6.90 -3.49
C THR A 37 5.16 -7.27 -2.53
N VAL A 38 4.81 -8.56 -2.50
CA VAL A 38 3.71 -9.06 -1.66
C VAL A 38 3.96 -8.86 -0.17
N ASP A 39 5.22 -8.88 0.28
CA ASP A 39 5.59 -8.60 1.67
C ASP A 39 5.23 -7.16 2.08
N ASP A 40 5.55 -6.15 1.25
CA ASP A 40 5.15 -4.76 1.52
C ASP A 40 3.62 -4.61 1.62
N ILE A 41 2.87 -5.35 0.80
CA ILE A 41 1.41 -5.31 0.81
C ILE A 41 0.81 -5.95 2.05
N ILE A 42 1.45 -6.98 2.61
CA ILE A 42 0.97 -7.61 3.86
C ILE A 42 0.99 -6.58 4.99
N ASP A 43 2.06 -5.78 5.10
CA ASP A 43 2.16 -4.73 6.11
C ASP A 43 1.05 -3.67 5.95
N VAL A 44 0.80 -3.21 4.72
CA VAL A 44 -0.29 -2.27 4.41
C VAL A 44 -1.66 -2.82 4.83
N MET A 45 -1.94 -4.10 4.56
CA MET A 45 -3.23 -4.69 4.92
C MET A 45 -3.46 -4.72 6.44
N GLU A 46 -2.41 -4.87 7.25
CA GLU A 46 -2.51 -4.80 8.72
C GLU A 46 -2.74 -3.36 9.21
N GLU A 47 -2.06 -2.39 8.57
CA GLU A 47 -2.23 -0.97 8.86
C GLU A 47 -3.65 -0.48 8.53
N GLU A 48 -4.17 -0.81 7.33
CA GLU A 48 -5.53 -0.46 6.90
C GLU A 48 -6.59 -1.06 7.81
N ALA A 49 -6.46 -2.34 8.20
CA ALA A 49 -7.39 -2.97 9.13
C ALA A 49 -7.41 -2.26 10.50
N THR A 50 -6.26 -1.78 10.95
CA THR A 50 -6.14 -0.99 12.18
C THR A 50 -6.76 0.40 12.00
N GLU A 51 -6.48 1.05 10.87
CA GLU A 51 -7.03 2.35 10.53
C GLU A 51 -8.56 2.31 10.45
N ASP A 52 -9.15 1.29 9.84
CA ASP A 52 -10.60 1.10 9.76
C ASP A 52 -11.26 0.95 11.13
N ILE A 53 -10.61 0.20 12.04
CA ILE A 53 -11.07 0.07 13.43
C ILE A 53 -11.01 1.43 14.15
N LEU A 54 -9.96 2.20 13.93
CA LEU A 54 -9.79 3.51 14.56
C LEU A 54 -10.75 4.56 13.99
N LYS A 55 -10.90 4.62 12.66
CA LYS A 55 -11.89 5.43 11.94
C LYS A 55 -13.31 5.14 12.43
N SER A 56 -13.68 3.86 12.55
CA SER A 56 -15.00 3.45 13.06
C SER A 56 -15.20 3.76 14.55
N SER A 57 -14.11 3.88 15.32
CA SER A 57 -14.12 4.33 16.72
C SER A 57 -14.14 5.86 16.87
N GLY A 58 -14.11 6.62 15.77
CA GLY A 58 -14.09 8.09 15.78
C GLY A 58 -12.72 8.70 16.12
N VAL A 59 -11.65 7.90 16.09
CA VAL A 59 -10.27 8.34 16.33
C VAL A 59 -9.60 8.61 14.99
N ALA A 60 -9.07 9.82 14.79
CA ALA A 60 -8.27 10.14 13.62
C ALA A 60 -6.86 9.54 13.76
N VAL A 61 -6.43 8.76 12.78
CA VAL A 61 -5.09 8.18 12.70
C VAL A 61 -4.21 9.09 11.85
N ALA A 62 -2.99 9.36 12.31
CA ALA A 62 -1.98 10.04 11.52
C ALA A 62 -1.11 8.99 10.81
N GLU A 63 -0.87 9.18 9.52
CA GLU A 63 -0.03 8.31 8.67
C GLU A 63 1.38 8.19 9.27
N LYS A 64 1.82 6.97 9.53
CA LYS A 64 3.14 6.71 10.11
C LYS A 64 4.14 6.54 8.98
N GLY A 65 4.94 7.58 8.72
CA GLY A 65 5.93 7.53 7.65
C GLY A 65 7.04 6.50 7.90
N TYR A 66 7.51 5.86 6.82
CA TYR A 66 8.61 4.87 6.74
C TYR A 66 9.91 5.25 7.49
N PHE A 67 10.10 6.51 7.88
CA PHE A 67 11.30 6.98 8.57
C PHE A 67 11.41 6.52 10.03
N GLU A 68 10.35 6.02 10.65
CA GLU A 68 10.41 5.62 12.07
C GLU A 68 10.90 4.17 12.30
N SER A 69 10.99 3.33 11.27
CA SER A 69 11.45 1.93 11.41
C SER A 69 12.97 1.76 11.34
N SER A 70 13.74 2.83 11.09
CA SER A 70 15.21 2.77 10.93
C SER A 70 15.99 3.38 12.11
N LEU A 71 15.41 3.45 13.31
CA LEU A 71 16.06 3.92 14.54
C LEU A 71 16.18 2.82 15.59
#